data_AF-A0A6L9FFL1-F1
#
_entry.id   AF-A0A6L9FFL1-F1
#
_cell.length_a   1.000
_cell.length_b   1.000
_cell.length_c   1.000
_cell.angle_alpha   90.00
_cell.angle_beta   90.00
_cell.angle_gamma   90.00
#
_symmetry.space_group_name_H-M   'P 1'
#
loop_
_entity.id
_entity.type
_entity.pdbx_description
1 polymer ?
#
loop_
_entity_poly.entity_id
_entity_poly.type
_entity_poly.pdbx_seq_one_letter_code
_entity_poly.pdbx_strand_id
1 'polypeptide(L)'
;MNKSFAVLLMMIAPVAAAKVITTPGEKPLVALDGSDIAKRVCYYQDQAYSLGAIVQVGDHYMVCKEANSFETNGALKWVTLEEKKKPQ
;
A
#
# COMPACT_ATOMS: atom_id res chain seq x y z
N MET A 1 63.12 13.95 10.09
CA MET A 1 61.69 14.30 9.90
C MET A 1 60.98 14.05 11.23
N ASN A 2 60.82 15.11 12.03
CA ASN A 2 60.45 15.02 13.45
C ASN A 2 59.01 14.52 13.62
N LYS A 3 58.86 13.27 14.09
CA LYS A 3 57.58 12.63 14.44
C LYS A 3 56.73 13.47 15.42
N SER A 4 57.37 14.34 16.19
CA SER A 4 56.73 15.28 17.11
C SER A 4 55.83 16.31 16.42
N PHE A 5 56.08 16.63 15.15
CA PHE A 5 55.28 17.62 14.41
C PHE A 5 53.92 17.06 13.97
N ALA A 6 53.82 15.75 13.77
CA ALA A 6 52.58 15.08 13.36
C ALA A 6 51.56 14.95 14.51
N VAL A 7 52.02 14.85 15.76
CA VAL A 7 51.15 14.73 16.94
C VAL A 7 50.45 16.05 17.26
N LEU A 8 51.13 17.18 17.04
CA LEU A 8 50.58 18.50 17.34
C LEU A 8 49.46 18.91 16.36
N LEU A 9 49.46 18.39 15.14
CA LEU A 9 48.47 18.72 14.11
C LEU A 9 47.11 18.01 14.30
N MET A 10 47.04 16.97 15.14
CA MET A 10 45.83 16.17 15.34
C MET A 10 44.85 16.77 16.37
N MET A 11 45.28 17.79 17.12
CA MET A 11 44.50 18.40 18.22
C MET A 11 43.54 19.53 17.79
N ILE A 12 43.51 19.90 16.51
CA ILE A 12 42.75 21.08 16.01
C ILE A 12 41.51 20.66 15.20
N ALA A 13 41.01 19.43 15.37
CA ALA A 13 39.80 19.01 14.66
C ALA A 13 38.54 19.66 15.27
N PRO A 14 37.76 20.44 14.51
CA PRO A 14 36.51 21.00 15.01
C PRO A 14 35.47 19.88 15.15
N VAL A 15 34.84 19.80 16.32
CA VAL A 15 33.73 18.87 16.57
C VAL A 15 32.48 19.42 15.89
N ALA A 16 32.13 18.86 14.74
CA ALA A 16 30.87 19.18 14.07
C ALA A 16 29.70 18.50 14.81
N ALA A 17 28.95 19.28 15.60
CA ALA A 17 27.72 18.82 16.22
C ALA A 17 26.53 19.04 15.26
N ALA A 18 25.91 17.96 14.79
CA ALA A 18 24.72 18.04 13.96
C ALA A 18 23.50 18.42 14.82
N LYS A 19 22.80 19.50 14.46
CA LYS A 19 21.55 19.91 15.11
C LYS A 19 20.42 19.01 14.62
N VAL A 20 19.95 18.10 15.47
CA VAL A 20 18.78 17.25 15.18
C VAL A 20 17.52 18.03 15.54
N ILE A 21 16.73 18.37 14.52
CA ILE A 21 15.39 18.94 14.71
C ILE A 21 14.39 17.79 14.66
N THR A 22 13.96 17.33 15.82
CA THR A 22 12.81 16.43 15.94
C THR A 22 11.55 17.28 15.88
N THR A 23 10.60 16.89 15.02
CA THR A 23 9.23 17.41 15.06
C THR A 23 8.59 17.02 16.40
N PRO A 24 7.88 17.93 17.10
CA PRO A 24 7.17 17.61 18.34
C PRO A 24 6.31 16.36 18.13
N GLY A 25 6.34 15.45 19.11
CA GLY A 25 5.96 14.04 19.00
C GLY A 25 4.48 13.71 18.79
N GLU A 26 3.77 14.48 17.98
CA GLU A 26 2.43 14.11 17.54
C GLU A 26 2.56 13.09 16.41
N LYS A 27 2.18 11.84 16.72
CA LYS A 27 2.01 10.81 15.70
C LYS A 27 1.02 11.33 14.67
N PRO A 28 1.28 11.17 13.36
CA PRO A 28 0.33 11.60 12.35
C PRO A 28 -1.03 10.93 12.63
N LEU A 29 -2.08 11.75 12.77
CA LEU A 29 -3.45 11.26 12.88
C LEU A 29 -3.83 10.64 11.53
N VAL A 30 -3.82 9.31 11.46
CA VAL A 30 -4.37 8.57 10.33
C VAL A 30 -5.86 8.39 10.59
N ALA A 31 -6.67 9.33 10.11
CA ALA A 31 -8.13 9.21 10.12
C ALA A 31 -8.58 8.54 8.82
N LEU A 32 -9.26 7.40 8.94
CA LEU A 32 -9.96 6.75 7.83
C LEU A 32 -11.42 7.21 7.86
N ASP A 33 -11.98 7.60 6.72
CA ASP A 33 -13.41 7.91 6.62
C ASP A 33 -14.22 6.62 6.83
N GLY A 34 -15.03 6.57 7.89
CA GLY A 34 -15.84 5.40 8.23
C GLY A 34 -16.82 4.99 7.14
N SER A 35 -17.17 5.89 6.21
CA SER A 35 -17.99 5.54 5.05
C SER A 35 -17.30 4.58 4.09
N ASP A 36 -15.96 4.56 4.05
CA ASP A 36 -15.16 3.66 3.19
C ASP A 36 -14.81 2.33 3.85
N ILE A 37 -14.90 2.23 5.18
CA ILE A 37 -14.44 1.05 5.96
C ILE A 37 -15.37 -0.16 5.82
N ALA A 38 -16.57 -0.01 5.24
CA ALA A 38 -17.56 -1.08 5.14
C ALA A 38 -18.22 -1.24 3.75
N LYS A 39 -17.66 -0.63 2.69
CA LYS A 39 -18.25 -0.75 1.35
C LYS A 39 -18.06 -2.17 0.80
N ARG A 40 -19.15 -2.81 0.40
CA ARG A 40 -19.15 -4.09 -0.33
C ARG A 40 -18.78 -3.83 -1.79
N VAL A 41 -17.49 -3.71 -2.07
CA VAL A 41 -16.95 -3.41 -3.40
C VAL A 41 -15.73 -4.26 -3.71
N CYS A 42 -15.44 -4.45 -5.00
CA CYS A 42 -14.16 -4.95 -5.46
C CYS A 42 -13.29 -3.77 -5.92
N TYR A 43 -12.02 -3.74 -5.54
CA TYR A 43 -11.10 -2.68 -5.97
C TYR A 43 -10.28 -3.11 -7.19
N TYR A 44 -10.10 -2.21 -8.15
CA TYR A 44 -9.18 -2.34 -9.28
C TYR A 44 -8.77 -0.96 -9.78
N GLN A 45 -7.48 -0.72 -10.04
CA GLN A 45 -6.94 0.59 -10.46
C GLN A 45 -7.44 1.77 -9.61
N ASP A 46 -7.37 1.62 -8.28
CA ASP A 46 -7.81 2.63 -7.30
C ASP A 46 -9.29 3.04 -7.41
N GLN A 47 -10.11 2.23 -8.11
CA GLN A 47 -11.56 2.43 -8.23
C GLN A 47 -12.33 1.29 -7.55
N ALA A 48 -13.46 1.66 -6.96
CA ALA A 48 -14.39 0.73 -6.32
C ALA A 48 -15.50 0.32 -7.31
N TYR A 49 -15.72 -0.99 -7.42
CA TYR A 49 -16.72 -1.59 -8.30
C TYR A 49 -17.78 -2.34 -7.49
N SER A 50 -19.05 -2.16 -7.84
CA SER A 50 -20.17 -2.84 -7.19
C SER A 50 -20.34 -4.29 -7.66
N LEU A 51 -21.17 -5.05 -6.94
CA LEU A 51 -21.61 -6.38 -7.34
C LEU A 51 -22.08 -6.39 -8.81
N GLY A 52 -21.61 -7.37 -9.59
CA GLY A 52 -21.94 -7.55 -11.00
C GLY A 52 -21.09 -6.74 -11.98
N ALA A 53 -20.24 -5.82 -11.52
CA ALA A 53 -19.32 -5.11 -12.39
C ALA A 53 -18.35 -6.07 -13.09
N ILE A 54 -18.07 -5.80 -14.37
CA ILE A 54 -17.13 -6.59 -15.18
C ILE A 54 -15.94 -5.70 -15.54
N VAL A 55 -14.74 -6.23 -15.33
CA VAL A 55 -13.48 -5.59 -15.74
C VAL A 55 -12.68 -6.53 -16.63
N GLN A 56 -11.91 -5.95 -17.54
CA GLN A 56 -10.93 -6.68 -18.34
C GLN A 56 -9.53 -6.39 -17.79
N VAL A 57 -8.79 -7.45 -17.45
CA VAL A 57 -7.42 -7.38 -16.94
C VAL A 57 -6.53 -8.19 -17.89
N GLY A 58 -5.90 -7.50 -18.84
CA GLY A 58 -5.21 -8.15 -19.95
C GLY A 58 -6.20 -8.90 -20.83
N ASP A 59 -6.01 -10.22 -20.95
CA ASP A 59 -6.86 -11.11 -21.74
C ASP A 59 -7.97 -11.80 -20.92
N HIS A 60 -8.09 -11.46 -19.63
CA HIS A 60 -9.06 -12.08 -18.73
C HIS A 60 -10.20 -11.12 -18.39
N TYR A 61 -11.43 -11.61 -18.50
CA TYR A 61 -12.59 -10.93 -17.96
C TYR A 61 -12.86 -11.41 -16.53
N MET A 62 -13.14 -10.48 -15.63
CA MET A 62 -13.47 -10.76 -14.25
C MET A 62 -14.77 -10.07 -13.88
N VAL A 63 -15.56 -10.71 -13.01
CA VAL A 63 -16.79 -10.15 -12.45
C VAL A 63 -16.66 -10.00 -10.94
N CYS A 64 -17.12 -8.87 -10.40
CA CYS A 64 -17.22 -8.67 -8.95
C CYS A 64 -18.43 -9.43 -8.42
N LYS A 65 -18.19 -10.46 -7.60
CA LYS A 65 -19.22 -11.40 -7.10
C LYS A 65 -19.06 -11.68 -5.61
N GLU A 66 -20.06 -12.30 -5.01
CA GLU A 66 -20.01 -12.75 -3.61
C GLU A 66 -18.81 -13.67 -3.38
N ALA A 67 -18.07 -13.44 -2.28
CA ALA A 67 -16.94 -14.27 -1.92
C ALA A 67 -17.35 -15.71 -1.59
N ASN A 68 -18.52 -15.85 -0.97
CA ASN A 68 -19.12 -17.09 -0.53
C ASN A 68 -20.56 -17.18 -1.07
N SER A 69 -20.96 -18.36 -1.56
CA SER A 69 -22.30 -18.58 -2.13
C SER A 69 -23.43 -18.59 -1.12
N PHE A 70 -23.11 -18.72 0.17
CA PHE A 70 -24.07 -18.78 1.28
C PHE A 70 -24.22 -17.45 2.03
N GLU A 71 -23.50 -16.40 1.62
CA GLU A 71 -23.54 -15.08 2.27
C GLU A 71 -24.16 -14.03 1.33
N THR A 72 -25.36 -13.55 1.64
CA THR A 72 -26.02 -12.50 0.84
C THR A 72 -25.49 -11.09 1.15
N ASN A 73 -24.90 -10.91 2.33
CA ASN A 73 -24.31 -9.67 2.84
C ASN A 73 -22.78 -9.74 3.03
N GLY A 74 -22.15 -10.82 2.58
CA GLY A 74 -20.69 -11.03 2.72
C GLY A 74 -19.84 -10.16 1.81
N ALA A 75 -18.52 -10.29 1.96
CA ALA A 75 -17.55 -9.59 1.13
C ALA A 75 -17.68 -9.95 -0.37
N LEU A 76 -17.21 -9.06 -1.23
CA LEU A 76 -17.13 -9.31 -2.67
C LEU A 76 -15.69 -9.66 -3.07
N LYS A 77 -15.53 -10.41 -4.16
CA LYS A 77 -14.25 -10.75 -4.77
C LYS A 77 -14.34 -10.76 -6.29
N TRP A 78 -13.20 -10.61 -6.95
CA TRP A 78 -13.10 -10.83 -8.38
C TRP A 78 -13.14 -12.32 -8.71
N VAL A 79 -13.99 -12.70 -9.66
CA VAL A 79 -14.12 -14.06 -10.17
C VAL A 79 -13.89 -14.04 -11.67
N THR A 80 -12.96 -14.86 -12.18
CA THR A 80 -12.70 -14.97 -13.61
C THR A 80 -13.92 -15.52 -14.34
N LEU A 81 -14.30 -14.87 -15.44
CA LEU A 81 -15.27 -15.38 -16.38
C LEU A 81 -14.51 -16.34 -17.32
N GLU A 82 -14.40 -17.60 -16.92
CA GLU A 82 -13.94 -18.65 -17.83
C GLU A 82 -14.88 -18.68 -19.04
N GLU A 83 -14.34 -18.53 -20.26
CA GLU A 83 -15.09 -18.87 -21.46
C GLU A 83 -15.46 -20.34 -21.34
N LYS A 84 -16.75 -20.64 -21.14
CA LYS A 84 -17.23 -22.01 -21.28
C LYS A 84 -16.91 -22.44 -22.72
N LYS A 85 -15.79 -23.15 -22.92
CA LYS A 85 -15.66 -24.03 -24.08
C LYS A 85 -16.88 -24.93 -24.03
N LYS A 86 -17.80 -24.75 -24.99
CA LYS A 86 -18.85 -25.73 -25.24
C LYS A 86 -18.17 -27.10 -25.31
N PRO A 87 -18.68 -28.14 -24.62
CA PRO A 87 -18.26 -29.50 -24.92
C PRO A 87 -18.48 -29.71 -26.42
N GLN A 88 -17.40 -30.06 -27.14
CA GLN A 88 -17.50 -30.60 -28.49
C GLN A 88 -18.09 -32.00 -28.44
#